data_AF-A0A8T4QZ96-F1
#
_entry.id   AF-A0A8T4QZ96-F1
#
_cell.length_a   1.000
_cell.length_b   1.000
_cell.length_c   1.000
_cell.angle_alpha   90.00
_cell.angle_beta   90.00
_cell.angle_gamma   90.00
#
_symmetry.space_group_name_H-M   'P 1'
#
loop_
_entity.id
_entity.type
_entity.pdbx_description
1 polymer ?
#
loop_
_entity_poly.entity_id
_entity_poly.type
_entity_poly.pdbx_seq_one_letter_code
_entity_poly.pdbx_strand_id
1 'polypeptide(L)' 'MPQHDQKSLQGLEDEDRKITKCPECGSKDICFENEERFCKKCGYVFE' A
#
# COMPACT_ATOMS: atom_id res chain seq x y z
N MET A 1 -1.73 -28.29 -29.88
CA MET A 1 -0.47 -28.40 -29.12
C MET A 1 -0.53 -27.41 -27.97
N PRO A 2 -0.28 -27.81 -26.72
CA PRO A 2 -0.37 -26.94 -25.56
C PRO A 2 0.94 -26.16 -25.40
N GLN A 3 0.86 -24.83 -25.37
CA GLN A 3 1.90 -24.01 -24.75
C GLN A 3 1.22 -23.04 -23.80
N HIS A 4 1.16 -23.50 -22.56
CA HIS A 4 1.03 -22.69 -21.37
C HIS A 4 2.31 -21.86 -21.28
N ASP A 5 2.25 -20.55 -21.53
CA ASP A 5 3.40 -19.69 -21.29
C ASP A 5 2.97 -18.28 -20.86
N GLN A 6 3.07 -18.10 -19.55
CA GLN A 6 3.64 -16.92 -18.92
C GLN A 6 2.93 -15.58 -19.14
N LYS A 7 2.11 -15.20 -18.14
CA LYS A 7 2.43 -13.96 -17.42
C LYS A 7 1.90 -13.98 -16.00
N SER A 8 2.63 -14.70 -15.15
CA SER A 8 2.75 -14.35 -13.73
C SER A 8 3.22 -12.89 -13.64
N LEU A 9 2.31 -11.96 -13.41
CA LEU A 9 2.68 -10.57 -13.12
C LEU A 9 1.81 -10.01 -11.98
N GLN A 10 1.69 -10.78 -10.92
CA GLN A 10 1.37 -10.27 -9.59
C GLN A 10 2.54 -10.67 -8.69
N GLY A 11 3.69 -10.07 -8.97
CA GLY A 11 4.96 -10.33 -8.29
C GLY A 11 5.73 -9.05 -8.03
N LEU A 12 5.01 -7.98 -7.74
CA LEU A 12 5.56 -6.71 -7.25
C LEU A 12 4.72 -6.36 -6.01
N GLU A 13 4.81 -7.23 -5.01
CA GLU A 13 4.65 -6.78 -3.63
C GLU A 13 5.95 -6.05 -3.32
N ASP A 14 6.01 -4.80 -3.75
CA ASP A 14 7.02 -3.85 -3.35
C ASP A 14 6.94 -3.71 -1.83
N GLU A 15 7.71 -4.56 -1.15
CA GLU A 15 8.08 -4.45 0.25
C GLU A 15 9.06 -3.28 0.45
N ASP A 16 8.81 -2.15 -0.21
CA ASP A 16 9.52 -0.90 0.08
C ASP A 16 8.85 -0.25 1.28
N ARG A 17 9.24 -0.77 2.45
CA ARG A 17 9.53 -0.14 3.76
C ARG A 17 9.17 1.33 3.99
N LYS A 18 8.04 1.78 3.46
CA LYS A 18 7.35 3.04 3.73
C LYS A 18 5.90 2.64 3.87
N ILE A 19 5.27 3.03 4.97
CA ILE A 19 3.86 2.79 5.23
C ILE A 19 3.07 3.57 4.16
N THR A 20 2.90 2.96 2.98
CA THR A 20 2.10 3.46 1.85
C THR A 20 0.63 3.08 2.03
N LYS A 21 0.34 2.22 3.01
CA LYS A 21 -0.99 1.78 3.39
C LYS A 21 -1.18 2.02 4.87
N CYS A 22 -2.34 2.52 5.22
CA CYS A 22 -2.85 2.64 6.57
C CYS A 22 -2.71 1.29 7.31
N PRO A 23 -1.99 1.22 8.44
CA PRO A 23 -1.79 -0.03 9.16
C PRO A 23 -3.08 -0.55 9.80
N GLU A 24 -4.03 0.34 10.10
CA GLU A 24 -5.32 -0.04 10.72
C GLU A 24 -6.33 -0.58 9.70
N CYS A 25 -6.34 -0.02 8.50
CA CYS A 25 -7.43 -0.16 7.53
C CYS A 25 -6.99 -0.60 6.14
N GLY A 26 -5.68 -0.80 5.92
CA GLY A 26 -5.08 -1.25 4.66
C GLY A 26 -5.23 -0.27 3.48
N SER A 27 -5.78 0.93 3.73
CA SER A 27 -6.10 1.88 2.68
C SER A 27 -4.88 2.69 2.28
N LYS A 28 -4.75 2.99 0.99
CA LYS A 28 -3.62 3.77 0.43
C LYS A 28 -3.83 5.28 0.59
N ASP A 29 -4.96 5.69 1.17
CA ASP A 29 -5.35 7.08 1.40
C ASP A 29 -4.66 7.65 2.64
N ILE A 30 -3.38 7.98 2.49
CA ILE A 30 -2.55 8.63 3.53
C ILE A 30 -2.37 10.11 3.18
N CYS A 31 -2.70 10.98 4.12
CA CYS A 31 -2.42 12.41 4.11
C CYS A 31 -1.21 12.72 4.99
N PHE A 32 -0.50 13.80 4.65
CA PHE A 32 0.68 14.29 5.35
C PHE A 32 0.40 15.74 5.72
N GLU A 33 0.29 16.05 7.01
CA GLU A 33 -0.02 17.39 7.51
C GLU A 33 0.82 17.65 8.76
N ASN A 34 1.47 18.81 8.84
CA ASN A 34 2.32 19.20 9.99
C ASN A 34 3.36 18.13 10.40
N GLU A 35 4.01 17.47 9.44
CA GLU A 35 4.97 16.37 9.66
C GLU A 35 4.37 15.04 10.16
N GLU A 36 3.06 15.00 10.43
CA GLU A 36 2.33 13.80 10.83
C GLU A 36 1.65 13.13 9.63
N ARG A 37 1.59 11.79 9.61
CA ARG A 37 0.89 11.04 8.57
C ARG A 37 -0.42 10.52 9.14
N PHE A 38 -1.50 10.67 8.41
CA PHE A 38 -2.78 10.12 8.84
C PHE A 38 -3.57 9.54 7.69
N CYS A 39 -4.36 8.53 8.00
CA CYS A 39 -5.29 7.91 7.10
C CYS A 39 -6.50 8.82 6.88
N LYS A 40 -6.73 9.32 5.66
CA LYS A 40 -7.90 10.16 5.35
C LYS A 40 -9.22 9.37 5.41
N LYS A 41 -9.15 8.05 5.20
CA LYS A 41 -10.33 7.18 5.14
C LYS A 41 -10.89 6.83 6.51
N CYS A 42 -10.02 6.71 7.51
CA CYS A 42 -10.33 6.18 8.83
C CYS A 42 -9.97 7.15 9.96
N GLY A 43 -9.09 8.12 9.71
CA GLY A 43 -8.61 9.09 10.70
C GLY A 43 -7.42 8.61 11.52
N TYR A 44 -6.87 7.42 11.24
CA TYR A 44 -5.74 6.87 12.01
C TYR A 44 -4.45 7.67 11.75
N VAL A 45 -3.91 8.31 12.78
CA VAL A 45 -2.64 9.06 12.75
C VAL A 45 -1.50 8.11 13.10
N PHE A 46 -0.44 8.12 12.29
CA PHE A 46 0.78 7.35 12.50
C PHE A 46 2.02 8.21 12.22
N GLU A 47 2.96 8.17 13.16
CA GLU A 47 4.21 8.95 13.18
C GLU A 47 5.27 8.36 12.23
#